data_AF-A0A6M3JIN6-F1
#
_entry.id   AF-A0A6M3JIN6-F1
#
_cell.length_a   1.000
_cell.length_b   1.000
_cell.length_c   1.000
_cell.angle_alpha   90.00
_cell.angle_beta   90.00
_cell.angle_gamma   90.00
#
_symmetry.space_group_name_H-M   'P 1'
#
loop_
_entity.id
_entity.type
_entity.pdbx_description
1 polymer ?
#
loop_
_entity_poly.entity_id
_entity_poly.type
_entity_poly.pdbx_seq_one_letter_code
_entity_poly.pdbx_strand_id
1 'polypeptide(L)'
;MGLIELSAMLQPLGLERAYLWDYNYWFISLIDWGKVLKDVCFGMPKYTVDKFDCENFAMLVSARVSERYHINTCGIAIGQSPMGEHGYNLLVTETNLIYFEPQTGEFISVDDGSYKAHTVLFG
;
A
#
# COMPACT_ATOMS: atom_id res chain seq x y z
N MET A 1 13.73 -8.76 2.26
CA MET A 1 14.08 -7.58 3.09
C MET A 1 13.82 -7.92 4.54
N GLY A 2 14.70 -7.53 5.46
CA GLY A 2 14.48 -7.69 6.90
C GLY A 2 13.68 -6.53 7.50
N LEU A 3 13.17 -6.71 8.72
CA LEU A 3 12.45 -5.69 9.49
C LEU A 3 13.23 -4.36 9.63
N ILE A 4 14.54 -4.44 9.92
CA ILE A 4 15.40 -3.25 10.09
C ILE A 4 15.51 -2.45 8.79
N GLU A 5 15.62 -3.16 7.66
CA GLU A 5 15.73 -2.54 6.33
C GLU A 5 14.44 -1.81 5.95
N LEU A 6 13.28 -2.45 6.13
CA LEU A 6 11.99 -1.81 5.87
C LEU A 6 11.77 -0.59 6.77
N SER A 7 12.10 -0.71 8.06
CA SER A 7 11.98 0.43 9.00
C SER A 7 12.83 1.61 8.55
N ALA A 8 14.04 1.37 8.03
CA ALA A 8 14.90 2.41 7.49
C ALA A 8 14.31 3.05 6.21
N MET A 9 13.71 2.25 5.31
CA MET A 9 13.03 2.78 4.13
C MET A 9 11.81 3.66 4.46
N LEU A 10 11.09 3.34 5.52
CA LEU A 10 9.89 4.09 5.94
C LEU A 10 10.21 5.40 6.68
N GLN A 11 11.41 5.51 7.26
CA GLN A 11 11.80 6.65 8.10
C GLN A 11 11.65 8.03 7.40
N PRO A 12 12.01 8.21 6.12
CA PRO A 12 11.83 9.47 5.41
C PRO A 12 10.37 9.91 5.22
N LEU A 13 9.40 8.98 5.26
CA LEU A 13 7.99 9.31 5.10
C LEU A 13 7.43 10.09 6.30
N GLY A 14 8.13 10.10 7.45
CA GLY A 14 7.69 10.83 8.63
C GLY A 14 6.37 10.30 9.21
N LEU A 15 6.16 8.99 9.12
CA LEU A 15 4.96 8.33 9.63
C LEU A 15 4.82 8.55 11.15
N GLU A 16 3.59 8.77 11.61
CA GLU A 16 3.28 8.77 13.03
C GLU A 16 3.35 7.35 13.60
N ARG A 17 2.92 6.35 12.82
CA ARG A 17 2.97 4.92 13.20
C ARG A 17 3.26 4.02 12.01
N ALA A 18 4.07 3.00 12.24
CA ALA A 18 4.25 1.87 11.34
C ALA A 18 4.04 0.58 12.13
N TYR A 19 3.09 -0.24 11.71
CA TYR A 19 2.85 -1.56 12.27
C TYR A 19 3.49 -2.59 11.36
N LEU A 20 4.57 -3.21 11.85
CA LEU A 20 5.35 -4.21 11.13
C LEU A 20 5.16 -5.56 11.84
N TRP A 21 4.29 -6.41 11.31
CA TRP A 21 3.86 -7.65 11.97
C TRP A 21 4.74 -8.87 11.69
N ASP A 22 5.74 -8.75 10.81
CA ASP A 22 6.63 -9.83 10.42
C ASP A 22 8.11 -9.51 10.65
N TYR A 23 8.95 -10.54 10.70
CA TYR A 23 10.40 -10.40 10.72
C TYR A 23 11.02 -10.20 9.33
N ASN A 24 10.39 -10.77 8.30
CA ASN A 24 10.86 -10.75 6.92
C ASN A 24 9.77 -10.21 6.01
N TYR A 25 10.18 -9.31 5.12
CA TYR A 25 9.33 -8.60 4.17
C TYR A 25 9.76 -8.94 2.74
N TRP A 26 8.83 -9.49 1.97
CA TRP A 26 9.05 -9.94 0.61
C TRP A 26 8.47 -8.91 -0.34
N PHE A 27 9.28 -8.41 -1.26
CA PHE A 27 8.88 -7.41 -2.25
C PHE A 27 9.12 -7.96 -3.65
N ILE A 28 8.55 -7.28 -4.64
CA ILE A 28 8.73 -7.59 -6.07
C ILE A 28 9.10 -6.32 -6.84
N SER A 29 9.51 -6.49 -8.10
CA SER A 29 9.81 -5.37 -8.99
C SER A 29 8.55 -4.52 -9.25
N LEU A 30 8.72 -3.24 -9.62
CA LEU A 30 7.59 -2.38 -10.01
C LEU A 30 6.80 -2.96 -11.19
N ILE A 31 7.49 -3.61 -12.14
CA ILE A 31 6.86 -4.26 -13.29
C ILE A 31 5.96 -5.41 -12.82
N ASP A 32 6.40 -6.20 -11.85
CA ASP A 32 5.61 -7.30 -11.32
C ASP A 32 4.47 -6.82 -10.43
N TRP A 33 4.66 -5.72 -9.68
CA TRP A 33 3.55 -5.04 -8.99
C TRP A 33 2.43 -4.67 -9.95
N GLY A 34 2.78 -4.12 -11.13
CA GLY A 34 1.77 -3.83 -12.17
C GLY A 34 0.96 -5.05 -12.60
N LYS A 35 1.59 -6.23 -12.68
CA LYS A 35 0.89 -7.49 -13.02
C LYS A 35 0.01 -7.98 -11.87
N VAL A 36 0.55 -7.98 -10.66
CA VAL A 36 -0.16 -8.41 -9.42
C VAL A 36 -1.38 -7.53 -9.19
N LEU A 37 -1.22 -6.20 -9.20
CA LEU A 37 -2.30 -5.25 -8.96
C LEU A 37 -3.39 -5.31 -10.03
N LYS A 38 -3.02 -5.54 -11.29
CA LYS A 38 -4.00 -5.78 -12.36
C LYS A 38 -4.88 -7.00 -12.08
N ASP A 39 -4.31 -8.08 -11.53
CA ASP A 39 -5.08 -9.27 -11.14
C ASP A 39 -5.91 -9.03 -9.89
N VAL A 40 -5.31 -8.54 -8.80
CA VAL A 40 -6.03 -8.41 -7.52
C VAL A 40 -7.08 -7.31 -7.53
N CYS A 41 -6.92 -6.27 -8.36
CA CYS A 41 -7.95 -5.24 -8.55
C CYS A 41 -9.03 -5.67 -9.57
N PHE A 42 -8.90 -6.84 -10.21
CA PHE A 42 -9.95 -7.35 -11.07
C PHE A 42 -11.20 -7.71 -10.25
N GLY A 43 -12.37 -7.26 -10.73
CA GLY A 43 -13.65 -7.53 -10.07
C GLY A 43 -13.76 -6.92 -8.67
N MET A 44 -13.15 -5.76 -8.44
CA MET A 44 -13.34 -5.02 -7.19
C MET A 44 -14.81 -4.59 -7.01
N PRO A 45 -15.31 -4.50 -5.76
CA PRO A 45 -16.65 -3.98 -5.49
C PRO A 45 -16.79 -2.54 -5.97
N LYS A 46 -18.04 -2.09 -6.12
CA LYS A 46 -18.31 -0.68 -6.41
C LYS A 46 -18.15 0.15 -5.15
N TYR A 47 -17.53 1.32 -5.30
CA TYR A 47 -17.45 2.31 -4.24
C TYR A 47 -18.83 2.63 -3.68
N THR A 48 -18.97 2.56 -2.37
CA THR A 48 -20.17 2.93 -1.63
C THR A 48 -19.77 3.62 -0.34
N VAL A 49 -20.14 4.89 -0.21
CA VAL A 49 -19.83 5.74 0.96
C VAL A 49 -20.16 5.01 2.27
N ASP A 50 -19.20 5.00 3.20
CA ASP A 50 -19.28 4.42 4.55
C ASP A 50 -19.60 2.90 4.60
N LYS A 51 -19.43 2.18 3.48
CA LYS A 51 -19.73 0.74 3.37
C LYS A 51 -18.67 -0.06 2.64
N PHE A 52 -18.19 0.48 1.53
CA PHE A 52 -17.09 -0.04 0.73
C PHE A 52 -16.40 1.13 0.04
N ASP A 53 -15.62 1.87 0.82
CA ASP A 53 -14.89 3.06 0.42
C ASP A 53 -13.39 2.86 0.65
N CYS A 54 -12.63 3.95 0.70
CA CYS A 54 -11.19 3.98 0.44
C CYS A 54 -10.38 2.96 1.25
N GLU A 55 -10.61 2.87 2.55
CA GLU A 55 -9.95 1.92 3.43
C GLU A 55 -10.34 0.48 3.12
N ASN A 56 -11.59 0.21 2.70
CA ASN A 56 -12.01 -1.13 2.32
C ASN A 56 -11.33 -1.59 1.04
N PHE A 57 -11.11 -0.69 0.07
CA PHE A 57 -10.30 -1.00 -1.11
C PHE A 57 -8.86 -1.33 -0.73
N ALA A 58 -8.22 -0.49 0.09
CA ALA A 58 -6.84 -0.70 0.54
C ALA A 58 -6.65 -2.02 1.30
N MET A 59 -7.58 -2.33 2.21
CA MET A 59 -7.63 -3.61 2.93
C MET A 59 -7.82 -4.80 1.99
N LEU A 60 -8.77 -4.73 1.06
CA LEU A 60 -9.06 -5.83 0.16
C LEU A 60 -7.90 -6.12 -0.79
N VAL A 61 -7.23 -5.08 -1.31
CA VAL A 61 -6.05 -5.25 -2.17
C VAL A 61 -4.93 -5.93 -1.38
N SER A 62 -4.58 -5.42 -0.19
CA SER A 62 -3.55 -6.03 0.67
C SER A 62 -3.88 -7.50 0.99
N ALA A 63 -5.13 -7.79 1.35
CA ALA A 63 -5.58 -9.15 1.64
C ALA A 63 -5.46 -10.09 0.42
N ARG A 64 -5.87 -9.63 -0.77
CA ARG A 64 -5.76 -10.43 -2.02
C ARG A 64 -4.31 -10.66 -2.43
N VAL A 65 -3.44 -9.67 -2.24
CA VAL A 65 -2.01 -9.82 -2.52
C VAL A 65 -1.39 -10.87 -1.59
N SER A 66 -1.70 -10.81 -0.30
CA SER A 66 -1.23 -11.79 0.69
C SER A 66 -1.75 -13.20 0.39
N GLU A 67 -3.05 -13.34 0.10
CA GLU A 67 -3.70 -14.63 -0.18
C GLU A 67 -3.18 -15.30 -1.45
N ARG A 68 -3.02 -14.56 -2.56
CA ARG A 68 -2.66 -15.14 -3.87
C ARG A 68 -1.17 -15.23 -4.13
N TYR A 69 -0.41 -14.24 -3.64
CA TYR A 69 0.99 -14.06 -4.01
C TYR A 69 1.95 -14.21 -2.83
N HIS A 70 1.44 -14.29 -1.59
CA HIS A 70 2.25 -14.42 -0.37
C HIS A 70 3.27 -13.29 -0.22
N ILE A 71 2.87 -12.08 -0.60
CA ILE A 71 3.66 -10.85 -0.51
C ILE A 71 3.08 -9.98 0.62
N ASN A 72 3.87 -9.75 1.66
CA ASN A 72 3.49 -8.96 2.85
C ASN A 72 3.98 -7.51 2.80
N THR A 73 4.37 -7.04 1.60
CA THR A 73 4.79 -5.65 1.36
C THR A 73 3.77 -4.83 0.54
N CYS A 74 2.53 -5.31 0.46
CA CYS A 74 1.38 -4.48 0.07
C CYS A 74 0.77 -3.87 1.34
N GLY A 75 1.33 -2.74 1.79
CA GLY A 75 0.91 -2.11 3.03
C GLY A 75 -0.44 -1.43 2.90
N ILE A 76 -1.19 -1.39 4.00
CA ILE A 76 -2.38 -0.56 4.13
C ILE A 76 -1.92 0.79 4.69
N ALA A 77 -2.10 1.86 3.93
CA ALA A 77 -1.73 3.22 4.31
C ALA A 77 -2.98 4.05 4.61
N ILE A 78 -2.91 4.84 5.67
CA ILE A 78 -3.91 5.82 6.08
C ILE A 78 -3.22 7.17 6.15
N GLY A 79 -3.82 8.17 5.52
CA GLY A 79 -3.38 9.55 5.61
C GLY A 79 -4.06 10.48 4.64
N GLN A 80 -3.35 11.52 4.23
CA GLN A 80 -3.90 12.60 3.42
C GLN A 80 -3.80 12.30 1.92
N SER A 81 -4.83 12.69 1.19
CA SER A 81 -4.90 12.73 -0.28
C SER A 81 -5.40 14.12 -0.73
N PRO A 82 -5.44 14.42 -2.04
CA PRO A 82 -6.04 15.66 -2.54
C PRO A 82 -7.51 15.85 -2.16
N MET A 83 -8.21 14.78 -1.79
CA MET A 83 -9.63 14.79 -1.43
C MET A 83 -9.87 14.75 0.09
N GLY A 84 -8.80 14.77 0.90
CA GLY A 84 -8.85 14.69 2.35
C GLY A 84 -8.29 13.36 2.90
N GLU A 85 -8.74 13.00 4.10
CA GLU A 85 -8.35 11.76 4.78
C GLU A 85 -8.77 10.53 3.96
N HIS A 86 -7.85 9.59 3.77
CA HIS A 86 -7.99 8.54 2.75
C HIS A 86 -7.22 7.27 3.09
N GLY A 87 -7.76 6.13 2.65
CA GLY A 87 -7.12 4.81 2.69
C GLY A 87 -6.60 4.40 1.31
N TYR A 88 -5.34 3.99 1.25
CA TYR A 88 -4.65 3.56 0.01
C TYR A 88 -3.56 2.55 0.35
N ASN A 89 -2.76 2.12 -0.63
CA ASN A 89 -1.68 1.16 -0.39
C ASN A 89 -0.29 1.80 -0.47
N LEU A 90 0.65 1.30 0.34
CA LEU A 90 2.08 1.58 0.22
C LEU A 90 2.79 0.30 -0.24
N LEU A 91 3.37 0.33 -1.42
CA LEU A 91 4.09 -0.78 -2.01
C LEU A 91 5.58 -0.62 -1.76
N VAL A 92 6.24 -1.74 -1.45
CA VAL A 92 7.70 -1.79 -1.40
C VAL A 92 8.24 -2.44 -2.67
N THR A 93 9.27 -1.83 -3.24
CA THR A 93 10.05 -2.37 -4.34
C THR A 93 11.50 -2.57 -3.92
N GLU A 94 12.36 -2.98 -4.84
CA GLU A 94 13.80 -3.16 -4.61
C GLU A 94 14.48 -1.93 -3.99
N THR A 95 14.06 -0.73 -4.39
CA THR A 95 14.74 0.52 -4.02
C THR A 95 13.80 1.65 -3.61
N ASN A 96 12.51 1.54 -3.90
CA ASN A 96 11.56 2.63 -3.74
C ASN A 96 10.31 2.20 -2.97
N LEU A 97 9.69 3.19 -2.35
CA LEU A 97 8.33 3.14 -1.84
C LEU A 97 7.41 3.85 -2.81
N ILE A 98 6.24 3.27 -3.07
CA ILE A 98 5.28 3.81 -4.04
C ILE A 98 3.89 3.72 -3.45
N TYR A 99 3.14 4.82 -3.48
CA TYR A 99 1.72 4.78 -3.14
C TYR A 99 0.91 4.23 -4.32
N PHE A 100 -0.15 3.50 -4.02
CA PHE A 100 -1.07 2.96 -5.00
C PHE A 100 -2.50 3.30 -4.63
N GLU A 101 -3.23 3.91 -5.57
CA GLU A 101 -4.66 4.19 -5.45
C GLU A 101 -5.46 3.01 -6.02
N PRO A 102 -6.04 2.14 -5.16
CA PRO A 102 -6.69 0.92 -5.61
C PRO A 102 -7.98 1.14 -6.42
N GLN A 103 -8.60 2.32 -6.33
CA GLN A 103 -9.82 2.62 -7.07
C GLN A 103 -9.57 3.05 -8.51
N THR A 104 -8.45 3.75 -8.76
CA THR A 104 -8.07 4.24 -10.10
C THR A 104 -6.99 3.38 -10.75
N GLY A 105 -6.23 2.62 -9.97
CA GLY A 105 -5.08 1.85 -10.41
C GLY A 105 -3.82 2.69 -10.61
N GLU A 106 -3.79 3.91 -10.07
CA GLU A 106 -2.67 4.83 -10.23
C GLU A 106 -1.53 4.53 -9.26
N PHE A 107 -0.31 4.59 -9.77
CA PHE A 107 0.92 4.59 -8.98
C PHE A 107 1.37 6.03 -8.75
N ILE A 108 1.61 6.39 -7.49
CA ILE A 108 1.93 7.73 -7.08
C ILE A 108 3.28 7.70 -6.36
N SER A 109 4.21 8.56 -6.78
CA SER A 109 5.51 8.68 -6.10
C SER A 109 5.30 9.19 -4.68
N VAL A 110 5.99 8.63 -3.70
CA VAL A 110 5.98 9.15 -2.33
C VAL A 110 6.55 10.57 -2.22
N ASP A 111 7.34 10.99 -3.22
CA ASP A 111 7.93 12.33 -3.31
C ASP A 111 7.02 13.37 -3.98
N ASP A 112 5.89 12.95 -4.58
CA ASP A 112 4.96 13.87 -5.26
C ASP A 112 4.25 14.83 -4.29
N GLY A 113 4.10 14.41 -3.03
CA GLY A 113 3.52 15.23 -1.96
C GLY A 113 2.00 15.37 -2.00
N SER A 114 1.31 14.91 -3.06
CA SER A 114 -0.16 14.87 -3.11
C SER A 114 -0.77 13.87 -2.12
N TYR A 115 -0.03 12.81 -1.79
CA TYR A 115 -0.41 11.82 -0.78
C TYR A 115 0.63 11.80 0.33
N LYS A 116 0.16 11.67 1.57
CA LYS A 116 1.04 11.59 2.75
C LYS A 116 0.47 10.67 3.80
N ALA A 117 1.06 9.48 3.91
CA ALA A 117 0.66 8.53 4.94
C ALA A 117 1.10 9.04 6.31
N HIS A 118 0.25 8.93 7.31
CA HIS A 118 0.65 9.06 8.71
C HIS A 118 0.68 7.69 9.41
N THR A 119 -0.02 6.69 8.88
CA THR A 119 -0.02 5.34 9.42
C THR A 119 0.10 4.31 8.31
N VAL A 120 0.94 3.29 8.52
CA VAL A 120 1.03 2.14 7.62
C VAL A 120 1.00 0.83 8.40
N LEU A 121 0.40 -0.18 7.80
CA LEU A 121 0.38 -1.56 8.30
C LEU A 121 0.96 -2.49 7.24
N PHE A 122 1.97 -3.28 7.62
CA PHE A 122 2.55 -4.35 6.78
C PHE A 122 2.53 -5.68 7.56
N GLY A 123 2.03 -6.73 6.93
CA GLY A 123 1.91 -8.09 7.46
C GLY A 123 1.10 -8.99 6.55
#